data_AF-A0A845DCQ6-F1
#
_entry.id   AF-A0A845DCQ6-F1
#
_cell.length_a   1.000
_cell.length_b   1.000
_cell.length_c   1.000
_cell.angle_alpha   90.00
_cell.angle_beta   90.00
_cell.angle_gamma   90.00
#
_symmetry.space_group_name_H-M   'P 1'
#
loop_
_entity.id
_entity.type
_entity.pdbx_description
1 polymer ?
#
loop_
_entity_poly.entity_id
_entity_poly.type
_entity_poly.pdbx_seq_one_letter_code
_entity_poly.pdbx_strand_id
1 'polypeptide(L)'
;GLPPYFEIEECEMYGELLDIPTPDDLVFVSWFEGGNVFRSGACFHRGNGKIFYFRPGHETYPIFHMDIVRQVIANGVRWAAPSGGPTFPYYQEGASQLSAFNEKEPLETIAEKGSVRDRVG
;
A
#
# COMPACT_ATOMS: atom_id res chain seq x y z
N GLY A 1 -5.38 21.75 -3.68
CA GLY A 1 -4.19 20.93 -4.00
C GLY A 1 -3.12 21.18 -2.96
N LEU A 2 -1.97 20.50 -3.05
CA LEU A 2 -0.80 20.79 -2.22
C LEU A 2 0.18 21.70 -3.00
N PRO A 3 0.97 22.55 -2.31
CA PRO A 3 2.07 23.26 -2.94
C PRO A 3 3.16 22.29 -3.43
N PRO A 4 4.09 22.72 -4.29
CA PRO A 4 5.21 21.87 -4.75
C PRO A 4 6.12 21.38 -3.62
N TYR A 5 6.20 22.16 -2.53
CA TYR A 5 6.90 21.80 -1.30
C TYR A 5 6.26 22.53 -0.11
N PHE A 6 6.54 22.06 1.10
CA PHE A 6 6.24 22.76 2.35
C PHE A 6 7.32 22.42 3.38
N GLU A 7 7.47 23.28 4.38
CA GLU A 7 8.51 23.16 5.40
C GLU A 7 7.91 22.75 6.74
N ILE A 8 8.69 22.03 7.52
CA ILE A 8 8.44 21.71 8.93
C ILE A 8 9.68 22.18 9.66
N GLU A 9 9.54 23.23 10.48
CA GLU A 9 10.68 23.90 11.14
C GLU A 9 11.48 22.93 12.02
N GLU A 10 10.79 22.12 12.82
CA GLU A 10 11.40 21.16 13.72
C GLU A 10 10.80 19.76 13.55
N CYS A 11 11.67 18.78 13.31
CA CYS A 11 11.30 17.38 13.31
C CYS A 11 12.51 16.46 13.49
N GLU A 12 12.29 15.28 14.06
CA GLU A 12 13.24 14.15 14.01
C GLU A 12 13.63 13.82 12.56
N MET A 13 14.94 13.66 12.33
CA MET A 13 15.54 13.31 11.04
C MET A 13 15.59 11.79 10.86
N TYR A 14 15.02 11.30 9.77
CA TYR A 14 15.33 9.97 9.21
C TYR A 14 16.08 10.16 7.89
N GLY A 15 16.99 9.24 7.56
CA GLY A 15 17.82 9.31 6.36
C GLY A 15 17.80 8.02 5.56
N GLU A 16 18.09 8.12 4.26
CA GLU A 16 18.39 6.95 3.42
C GLU A 16 19.69 6.26 3.86
N LEU A 17 19.84 4.94 3.68
CA LEU A 17 18.93 4.01 3.00
C LEU A 17 17.79 3.54 3.92
N LEU A 18 16.55 3.80 3.50
CA LEU A 18 15.36 3.21 4.10
C LEU A 18 15.12 1.82 3.51
N ASP A 19 15.25 0.78 4.33
CA ASP A 19 15.06 -0.62 3.94
C ASP A 19 13.57 -0.98 3.80
N ILE A 20 12.99 -0.48 2.70
CA ILE A 20 11.63 -0.77 2.24
C ILE A 20 11.69 -1.20 0.78
N PRO A 21 10.71 -1.98 0.30
CA PRO A 21 10.57 -2.19 -1.14
C PRO A 21 10.44 -0.84 -1.87
N THR A 22 10.81 -0.82 -3.15
CA THR A 22 10.56 0.33 -4.01
C THR A 22 9.07 0.70 -3.96
N PRO A 23 8.70 1.95 -3.63
CA PRO A 23 7.32 2.40 -3.67
C PRO A 23 6.73 2.28 -5.07
N ASP A 24 5.41 2.05 -5.15
CA ASP A 24 4.70 2.12 -6.43
C ASP A 24 4.67 3.57 -6.93
N ASP A 25 4.40 4.50 -6.00
CA ASP A 25 4.53 5.94 -6.23
C ASP A 25 5.29 6.61 -5.08
N LEU A 26 6.25 7.46 -5.42
CA LEU A 26 6.96 8.32 -4.49
C LEU A 26 6.34 9.72 -4.53
N VAL A 27 5.69 10.13 -3.43
CA VAL A 27 4.94 11.38 -3.32
C VAL A 27 5.78 12.51 -2.71
N PHE A 28 6.58 12.20 -1.68
CA PHE A 28 7.42 13.19 -1.01
C PHE A 28 8.84 12.68 -0.82
N VAL A 29 9.80 13.61 -1.01
CA VAL A 29 11.18 13.47 -0.58
C VAL A 29 11.46 14.61 0.39
N SER A 30 11.89 14.28 1.60
CA SER A 30 12.35 15.28 2.57
C SER A 30 13.85 15.53 2.38
N TRP A 31 14.24 16.78 2.53
CA TRP A 31 15.62 17.21 2.71
C TRP A 31 15.76 17.76 4.13
N PHE A 32 16.87 17.43 4.78
CA PHE A 32 17.19 17.91 6.12
C PHE A 32 18.45 18.77 6.09
N GLU A 33 18.57 19.70 7.03
CA GLU A 33 19.69 20.65 7.10
C GLU A 33 21.07 19.96 7.10
N GLY A 34 21.16 18.76 7.70
CA GLY A 34 22.36 17.92 7.68
C GLY A 34 22.73 17.30 6.33
N GLY A 35 22.00 17.62 5.26
CA GLY A 35 22.22 17.11 3.90
C GLY A 35 21.60 15.75 3.61
N ASN A 36 20.99 15.10 4.61
CA ASN A 36 20.28 13.84 4.42
C ASN A 36 18.99 14.05 3.62
N VAL A 37 18.64 13.04 2.82
CA VAL A 37 17.35 12.94 2.14
C VAL A 37 16.60 11.70 2.62
N PHE A 38 15.28 11.70 2.46
CA PHE A 38 14.44 10.59 2.85
C PHE A 38 13.18 10.49 2.00
N ARG A 39 12.82 9.28 1.54
CA ARG A 39 11.53 8.99 0.90
C ARG A 39 10.39 9.08 1.92
N SER A 40 9.93 10.29 2.19
CA SER A 40 9.02 10.64 3.30
C SER A 40 7.53 10.53 3.01
N GLY A 41 7.17 10.26 1.75
CA GLY A 41 5.80 10.01 1.32
C GLY A 41 5.78 8.94 0.24
N ALA A 42 5.25 7.76 0.53
CA ALA A 42 5.30 6.61 -0.37
C ALA A 42 3.99 5.84 -0.41
N CYS A 43 3.56 5.46 -1.61
CA CYS A 43 2.36 4.67 -1.84
C CYS A 43 2.71 3.22 -2.20
N PHE A 44 1.91 2.28 -1.71
CA PHE A 44 2.03 0.85 -2.01
C PHE A 44 0.65 0.22 -2.18
N HIS A 45 0.58 -0.81 -3.02
CA HIS A 45 -0.57 -1.68 -3.17
C HIS A 45 -0.24 -3.07 -2.60
N ARG A 46 -1.17 -3.61 -1.79
CA ARG A 46 -1.08 -4.96 -1.22
C ARG A 46 -2.44 -5.63 -1.32
N GLY A 47 -2.57 -6.57 -2.25
CA GLY A 47 -3.89 -7.11 -2.62
C GLY A 47 -4.81 -5.98 -3.08
N ASN A 48 -5.99 -5.88 -2.45
CA ASN A 48 -6.94 -4.78 -2.68
C ASN A 48 -6.68 -3.55 -1.79
N GLY A 49 -5.70 -3.64 -0.88
CA GLY A 49 -5.36 -2.58 0.06
C GLY A 49 -4.41 -1.56 -0.57
N LYS A 50 -4.60 -0.29 -0.20
CA LYS A 50 -3.73 0.82 -0.51
C LYS A 50 -3.08 1.32 0.77
N ILE A 51 -1.75 1.48 0.76
CA ILE A 51 -0.95 1.91 1.90
C ILE A 51 -0.28 3.22 1.53
N PHE A 52 -0.44 4.24 2.38
CA PHE A 52 0.28 5.50 2.27
C PHE A 52 1.16 5.67 3.51
N TYR A 53 2.48 5.62 3.31
CA TYR A 53 3.48 5.93 4.32
C TYR A 53 3.76 7.44 4.28
N PHE A 54 3.67 8.11 5.43
CA PHE A 54 3.97 9.53 5.57
C PHE A 54 4.76 9.77 6.86
N ARG A 55 6.01 10.24 6.71
CA ARG A 55 7.02 10.27 7.79
C ARG A 55 6.76 11.29 8.93
N PRO A 56 6.34 12.54 8.68
CA PRO A 56 6.28 13.55 9.75
C PRO A 56 5.31 13.19 10.88
N GLY A 57 5.79 13.25 12.13
CA GLY A 57 4.94 12.95 13.29
C GLY A 57 5.66 12.65 14.60
N HIS A 58 6.91 13.11 14.78
CA HIS A 58 7.64 12.90 16.04
C HIS A 58 6.94 13.64 17.20
N GLU A 59 6.78 12.95 18.33
CA GLU A 59 5.83 13.30 19.39
C GLU A 59 6.18 14.56 20.18
N THR A 60 7.43 14.99 20.16
CA THR A 60 7.88 16.19 20.87
C THR A 60 7.55 17.48 20.12
N TYR A 61 7.11 17.40 18.85
CA TYR A 61 6.79 18.55 18.00
C TYR A 61 5.30 18.57 17.61
N PRO A 62 4.68 19.75 17.49
CA PRO A 62 3.26 19.88 17.16
C PRO A 62 2.94 19.64 15.68
N ILE A 63 3.62 18.69 15.03
CA ILE A 63 3.55 18.42 13.58
C ILE A 63 2.12 18.11 13.13
N PHE A 64 1.36 17.34 13.90
CA PHE A 64 -0.03 17.01 13.57
C PHE A 64 -1.02 18.17 13.74
N HIS A 65 -0.60 19.30 14.32
CA HIS A 65 -1.39 20.53 14.38
C HIS A 65 -1.21 21.41 13.14
N MET A 66 -0.21 21.15 12.30
CA MET A 66 0.02 21.90 11.07
C MET A 66 -1.07 21.59 10.05
N ASP A 67 -1.71 22.63 9.51
CA ASP A 67 -2.80 22.48 8.54
C ASP A 67 -2.38 21.71 7.28
N ILE A 68 -1.15 21.93 6.81
CA ILE A 68 -0.63 21.24 5.63
C ILE A 68 -0.45 19.74 5.87
N VAL A 69 0.01 19.33 7.06
CA VAL A 69 0.18 17.93 7.47
C VAL A 69 -1.19 17.25 7.56
N ARG A 70 -2.17 17.92 8.18
CA ARG A 70 -3.55 17.42 8.28
C ARG A 70 -4.20 17.28 6.91
N GLN A 71 -3.94 18.21 5.99
CA GLN A 71 -4.42 18.15 4.61
C GLN A 71 -3.80 16.96 3.86
N VAL A 72 -2.49 16.70 4.01
CA VAL A 72 -1.81 15.54 3.43
C VAL A 72 -2.44 14.23 3.94
N ILE A 73 -2.63 14.11 5.25
CA ILE A 73 -3.25 12.94 5.87
C ILE A 73 -4.69 12.75 5.34
N ALA A 74 -5.48 13.81 5.30
CA ALA A 74 -6.86 13.74 4.78
C ALA A 74 -6.90 13.32 3.30
N ASN A 75 -5.94 13.78 2.48
CA ASN A 75 -5.81 13.34 1.10
C ASN A 75 -5.38 11.87 1.00
N GLY A 76 -4.42 11.44 1.82
CA GLY A 76 -3.98 10.05 1.92
C GLY A 76 -5.11 9.10 2.32
N VAL A 77 -5.95 9.48 3.28
CA VAL A 77 -7.14 8.71 3.68
C VAL A 77 -8.13 8.58 2.51
N ARG A 78 -8.43 9.68 1.80
CA ARG A 78 -9.33 9.62 0.63
C ARG A 78 -8.75 8.77 -0.49
N TRP A 79 -7.45 8.85 -0.75
CA TRP A 79 -6.77 8.02 -1.74
C TRP A 79 -6.77 6.54 -1.36
N ALA A 80 -6.53 6.23 -0.09
CA ALA A 80 -6.50 4.87 0.44
C ALA A 80 -7.89 4.22 0.57
N ALA A 81 -8.98 4.97 0.33
CA ALA A 81 -10.33 4.43 0.36
C ALA A 81 -10.47 3.19 -0.56
N PRO A 82 -11.18 2.13 -0.11
CA PRO A 82 -11.41 0.94 -0.94
C PRO A 82 -12.03 1.29 -2.28
N SER A 83 -11.43 0.82 -3.37
CA SER A 83 -11.86 1.13 -4.74
C SER A 83 -12.60 -0.02 -5.43
N GLY A 84 -13.21 -0.94 -4.67
CA GLY A 84 -13.98 -2.06 -5.23
C GLY A 84 -13.12 -3.07 -5.99
N GLY A 85 -12.00 -3.49 -5.39
CA GLY A 85 -11.15 -4.55 -5.95
C GLY A 85 -11.89 -5.89 -6.08
N PRO A 86 -11.36 -6.85 -6.85
CA PRO A 86 -11.98 -8.15 -7.03
C PRO A 86 -12.29 -8.78 -5.66
N THR A 87 -13.51 -9.32 -5.50
CA THR A 87 -13.80 -10.17 -4.35
C THR A 87 -12.79 -11.30 -4.37
N PHE A 88 -11.95 -11.39 -3.33
CA PHE A 88 -11.06 -12.52 -3.22
C PHE A 88 -11.91 -13.78 -3.15
N PRO A 89 -11.65 -14.81 -3.98
CA PRO A 89 -12.48 -16.01 -4.01
C PRO A 89 -12.46 -16.79 -2.68
N TYR A 90 -11.61 -16.39 -1.73
CA TYR A 90 -11.46 -16.94 -0.38
C TYR A 90 -12.47 -16.42 0.64
N TYR A 91 -13.13 -15.28 0.39
CA TYR A 91 -14.16 -14.70 1.26
C TYR A 91 -15.50 -14.70 0.52
N GLN A 92 -16.35 -15.67 0.86
CA GLN A 92 -17.76 -15.67 0.46
C GLN A 92 -18.59 -15.21 1.65
N GLU A 93 -19.42 -14.19 1.44
CA GLU A 93 -20.31 -13.65 2.45
C GLU A 93 -21.27 -14.75 2.91
N GLY A 94 -21.14 -15.20 4.17
CA GLY A 94 -21.92 -16.32 4.73
C GLY A 94 -21.27 -17.70 4.69
N ALA A 95 -20.03 -17.85 4.20
CA ALA A 95 -19.32 -19.14 4.26
C ALA A 95 -18.70 -19.39 5.64
N SER A 96 -18.88 -20.62 6.16
CA SER A 96 -18.37 -21.05 7.46
C SER A 96 -16.91 -21.51 7.44
N GLN A 97 -16.30 -21.67 6.26
CA GLN A 97 -14.93 -22.14 6.08
C GLN A 97 -14.22 -21.44 4.92
N LEU A 98 -12.89 -21.33 5.02
CA LEU A 98 -12.00 -20.88 3.95
C LEU A 98 -11.86 -21.99 2.90
N SER A 99 -12.10 -21.69 1.61
CA SER A 99 -11.87 -22.63 0.51
C SER A 99 -10.41 -22.60 0.01
N ALA A 100 -9.91 -23.73 -0.48
CA ALA A 100 -8.53 -23.85 -0.94
C ALA A 100 -8.29 -23.08 -2.25
N PHE A 101 -7.05 -22.61 -2.43
CA PHE A 101 -6.63 -21.68 -3.50
C PHE A 101 -6.97 -22.11 -4.94
N ASN A 102 -7.08 -23.42 -5.17
CA ASN A 102 -7.28 -24.02 -6.49
C ASN A 102 -8.53 -24.92 -6.58
N GLU A 103 -9.44 -24.84 -5.60
CA GLU A 103 -10.71 -25.55 -5.70
C GLU A 103 -11.66 -24.75 -6.60
N LYS A 104 -11.47 -24.92 -7.91
CA LYS A 104 -12.45 -24.48 -8.90
C LYS A 104 -13.05 -25.71 -9.52
N GLU A 105 -14.38 -25.71 -9.63
CA GLU A 105 -15.01 -26.56 -10.63
C GLU A 105 -14.37 -26.23 -11.97
N PRO A 106 -13.90 -27.24 -12.71
CA PRO A 106 -13.24 -27.02 -13.97
C PRO A 106 -14.14 -26.19 -14.88
N LEU A 107 -13.60 -25.10 -15.44
CA LEU A 107 -14.34 -24.30 -16.43
C LEU A 107 -14.63 -25.12 -17.70
N GLU A 108 -13.90 -26.22 -17.87
CA GLU A 108 -14.05 -27.18 -18.96
C GLU A 108 -14.09 -28.61 -18.39
N THR A 109 -14.79 -29.53 -19.05
CA THR A 109 -14.86 -30.93 -18.61
C THR A 109 -13.46 -31.55 -18.55
N ILE A 110 -13.02 -31.95 -17.36
CA ILE A 110 -11.80 -32.74 -17.20
C ILE A 110 -12.08 -34.15 -17.70
N ALA A 111 -11.28 -34.62 -18.66
CA ALA A 111 -11.38 -35.97 -19.18
C ALA A 111 -11.14 -37.01 -18.08
N GLU A 112 -11.77 -38.18 -18.19
CA GLU A 112 -11.58 -39.25 -17.21
C GLU A 112 -10.11 -39.65 -17.12
N LYS A 113 -9.64 -39.80 -15.88
CA LYS A 113 -8.28 -40.20 -15.55
C LYS A 113 -7.98 -41.55 -16.23
N GLY A 114 -7.06 -41.55 -17.20
CA GLY A 114 -6.74 -42.71 -18.03
C GLY A 114 -7.07 -42.55 -19.52
N SER A 115 -7.71 -41.45 -19.92
CA SER A 115 -7.74 -41.05 -21.33
C SER A 115 -6.34 -40.58 -21.78
N VAL A 116 -5.97 -40.88 -23.02
CA VAL A 116 -4.58 -40.97 -23.54
C VAL A 116 -3.83 -39.61 -23.66
N ARG A 117 -4.17 -38.57 -22.88
CA ARG A 117 -3.57 -37.22 -23.00
C ARG A 117 -3.00 -36.59 -21.72
N ASP A 118 -2.82 -37.34 -20.63
CA ASP A 118 -2.24 -36.77 -19.40
C ASP A 118 -0.70 -36.88 -19.38
N ARG A 119 -0.02 -36.09 -20.22
CA ARG A 119 1.34 -35.60 -19.96
C ARG A 119 1.60 -34.29 -20.70
N VAL A 120 1.47 -33.16 -20.00
CA VAL A 120 2.35 -31.99 -20.21
C VAL A 120 2.58 -31.32 -18.86
N GLY A 121 3.84 -30.94 -18.60
CA GLY A 121 4.33 -30.42 -17.32
C GLY A 121 4.27 -28.91 -17.18
#